data_AF-A0A485AIH8-F1
#
_entry.id   AF-A0A485AIH8-F1
#
_cell.length_a   1.000
_cell.length_b   1.000
_cell.length_c   1.000
_cell.angle_alpha   90.00
_cell.angle_beta   90.00
_cell.angle_gamma   90.00
#
_symmetry.space_group_name_H-M   'P 1'
#
loop_
_entity.id
_entity.type
_entity.pdbx_description
1 polymer ?
#
loop_
_entity_poly.entity_id
_entity_poly.type
_entity_poly.pdbx_seq_one_letter_code
_entity_poly.pdbx_strand_id
1 'polypeptide(L)'
;MQSEEQRLIDGLFSRLKEAGTQSASRDASAEERIAQHMKEQPAAPYYMAQTILIQEAAIKQLNDRIQALESQVTQLQAAKPSSGGFLSGLFGGGQSRGSDPIPGRTIWAALRPARNRSMRRKCRSKTMRRRRRAVAAALWPARYKRRQVWQAAWCWATC
;
A
#
# COMPACT_ATOMS: atom_id res chain seq x y z
N MET A 1 20.55 0.15 30.34
CA MET A 1 20.40 -0.29 28.94
C MET A 1 19.83 -1.69 28.86
N GLN A 2 20.43 -2.72 29.49
CA GLN A 2 19.90 -4.10 29.46
C GLN A 2 18.44 -4.23 29.97
N SER A 3 18.03 -3.40 30.93
CA SER A 3 16.67 -3.42 31.49
C SER A 3 15.58 -2.98 30.51
N GLU A 4 15.86 -2.06 29.59
CA GLU A 4 14.87 -1.57 28.64
C GLU A 4 14.62 -2.59 27.52
N GLU A 5 15.69 -3.19 27.00
CA GLU A 5 15.58 -4.27 26.02
C GLU A 5 14.81 -5.47 26.58
N GLN A 6 15.09 -5.88 27.83
CA GLN A 6 14.35 -6.93 28.52
C GLN A 6 12.84 -6.60 28.60
N ARG A 7 12.49 -5.37 29.00
CA ARG A 7 11.08 -4.92 29.06
C ARG A 7 10.40 -4.98 27.70
N LEU A 8 11.09 -4.59 26.63
CA LEU A 8 10.54 -4.65 25.27
C LEU A 8 10.29 -6.09 24.82
N ILE A 9 11.22 -6.99 25.11
CA ILE A 9 11.08 -8.43 24.81
C ILE A 9 9.91 -9.01 25.60
N ASP A 10 9.82 -8.77 26.91
CA ASP A 10 8.73 -9.27 27.77
C ASP A 10 7.36 -8.75 27.31
N GLY A 11 7.29 -7.46 26.93
CA GLY A 11 6.10 -6.85 26.37
C GLY A 11 5.68 -7.44 25.02
N LEU A 12 6.65 -7.77 24.16
CA LEU A 12 6.38 -8.48 22.90
C LEU A 12 5.76 -9.85 23.17
N PHE A 13 6.36 -10.67 24.02
CA PHE A 13 5.85 -12.01 24.33
C PHE A 13 4.48 -11.99 25.02
N SER A 14 4.23 -10.99 25.88
CA SER A 14 2.90 -10.79 26.50
C SER A 14 1.81 -10.56 25.43
N ARG A 15 2.07 -9.71 24.44
CA ARG A 15 1.13 -9.47 23.33
C ARG A 15 0.99 -10.65 22.38
N LEU A 16 2.07 -11.40 22.12
CA LEU A 16 2.00 -12.65 21.35
C LEU A 16 1.11 -13.69 22.04
N LYS A 17 1.17 -13.77 23.39
CA LYS A 17 0.29 -14.64 24.18
C LYS A 17 -1.17 -14.21 24.06
N GLU A 18 -1.46 -12.92 24.23
CA GLU A 18 -2.81 -12.36 24.06
C GLU A 18 -3.37 -12.62 22.65
N ALA A 19 -2.58 -12.32 21.61
CA ALA A 19 -2.96 -12.61 20.23
C ALA A 19 -3.23 -14.10 20.01
N GLY A 20 -2.42 -14.98 20.62
CA GLY A 20 -2.63 -16.42 20.59
C GLY A 20 -3.95 -16.87 21.21
N THR A 21 -4.42 -16.20 22.27
CA THR A 21 -5.72 -16.49 22.90
C THR A 21 -6.92 -15.94 22.12
N GLN A 22 -6.73 -14.84 21.40
CA GLN A 22 -7.77 -14.17 20.61
C GLN A 22 -7.86 -14.69 19.16
N SER A 23 -6.88 -15.46 18.72
CA SER A 23 -6.84 -16.01 17.36
C SER A 23 -7.89 -17.10 17.18
N ALA A 24 -8.53 -17.12 16.01
CA ALA A 24 -9.32 -18.26 15.56
C ALA A 24 -8.45 -19.53 15.44
N SER A 25 -9.07 -20.67 15.11
CA SER A 25 -8.34 -21.91 14.84
C SER A 25 -7.18 -21.66 13.89
N ARG A 26 -5.97 -22.02 14.32
CA ARG A 26 -4.76 -21.89 13.52
C ARG A 26 -4.79 -22.91 12.38
N ASP A 27 -4.15 -22.56 11.27
CA ASP A 27 -3.97 -23.46 10.14
C ASP A 27 -2.93 -24.52 10.48
N ALA A 28 -3.36 -25.77 10.62
CA ALA A 28 -2.51 -26.90 10.98
C ALA A 28 -1.33 -27.11 10.01
N SER A 29 -1.53 -26.85 8.71
CA SER A 29 -0.48 -27.00 7.70
C SER A 29 0.59 -25.91 7.83
N ALA A 30 0.18 -24.69 8.19
CA ALA A 30 1.07 -23.60 8.48
C ALA A 30 1.86 -23.85 9.77
N GLU A 31 1.20 -24.34 10.82
CA GLU A 31 1.86 -24.69 12.09
C GLU A 31 2.93 -25.76 11.93
N GLU A 32 2.63 -26.84 11.21
CA GLU A 32 3.60 -27.92 10.96
C GLU A 32 4.84 -27.39 10.22
N ARG A 33 4.64 -26.58 9.18
CA ARG A 33 5.73 -26.00 8.40
C ARG A 33 6.56 -25.00 9.19
N ILE A 34 5.92 -24.18 10.02
CA ILE A 34 6.64 -23.27 10.94
C ILE A 34 7.45 -24.10 11.94
N ALA A 35 6.87 -25.13 12.54
CA ALA A 35 7.55 -26.00 13.50
C ALA A 35 8.77 -26.68 12.90
N GLN A 36 8.68 -27.13 11.64
CA GLN A 36 9.83 -27.70 10.91
C GLN A 36 10.96 -26.68 10.77
N HIS A 37 10.67 -25.46 10.33
CA HIS A 37 11.68 -24.41 10.24
C HIS A 37 12.25 -23.99 11.59
N MET A 38 11.46 -24.02 12.68
CA MET A 38 11.98 -23.75 14.03
C MET A 38 12.97 -24.83 14.50
N LYS A 39 12.77 -26.09 14.12
CA LYS A 39 13.72 -27.18 14.41
C LYS A 39 15.00 -27.03 13.59
N GLU A 40 14.88 -26.68 12.31
CA GLU A 40 16.01 -26.44 11.42
C GLU A 40 16.82 -25.19 11.82
N GLN A 41 16.15 -24.19 12.39
CA GLN A 41 16.76 -22.90 12.75
C GLN A 41 16.41 -22.51 14.20
N PRO A 42 17.10 -23.09 15.20
CA PRO A 42 16.83 -22.78 16.62
C PRO A 42 17.04 -21.30 16.98
N ALA A 43 17.85 -20.57 16.21
CA ALA A 43 18.08 -19.14 16.38
C ALA A 43 16.97 -18.25 15.77
N ALA A 44 16.04 -18.81 15.00
CA ALA A 44 15.00 -18.04 14.32
C ALA A 44 14.14 -17.18 15.27
N PRO A 45 13.71 -17.64 16.46
CA PRO A 45 12.94 -16.82 17.39
C PRO A 45 13.66 -15.53 17.81
N TYR A 46 14.97 -15.60 18.01
CA TYR A 46 15.78 -14.43 18.37
C TYR A 46 15.73 -13.35 17.27
N TYR A 47 15.96 -13.74 16.01
CA TYR A 47 15.92 -12.80 14.89
C TYR A 47 14.49 -12.33 14.55
N MET A 48 13.47 -13.17 14.75
CA MET A 48 12.07 -12.76 14.63
C MET A 48 11.73 -11.68 15.64
N ALA A 49 12.09 -11.85 16.92
CA ALA A 49 11.86 -10.84 17.95
C ALA A 49 12.52 -9.50 17.57
N GLN A 50 13.79 -9.54 17.12
CA GLN A 50 14.52 -8.35 16.69
C GLN A 50 13.80 -7.58 15.58
N THR A 51 13.26 -8.29 14.58
CA THR A 51 12.56 -7.67 13.46
C THR A 51 11.16 -7.18 13.83
N ILE A 52 10.45 -7.88 14.70
CA ILE A 52 9.11 -7.48 15.17
C ILE A 52 9.19 -6.21 16.00
N LEU A 53 10.18 -6.08 16.90
CA LEU A 53 10.37 -4.87 17.71
C LEU A 53 10.63 -3.62 16.85
N ILE A 54 11.42 -3.76 15.78
CA ILE A 54 11.67 -2.66 14.82
C ILE A 54 10.38 -2.28 14.08
N GLN A 55 9.61 -3.28 13.65
CA GLN A 55 8.33 -3.06 12.96
C GLN A 55 7.32 -2.37 13.89
N GLU A 56 7.27 -2.73 15.17
CA GLU A 56 6.40 -2.10 16.16
C GLU A 56 6.71 -0.61 16.31
N ALA A 57 7.99 -0.25 16.44
CA ALA A 57 8.41 1.14 16.52
C ALA A 57 8.01 1.92 15.25
N ALA A 58 8.14 1.30 14.08
CA ALA A 58 7.73 1.89 12.81
C ALA A 58 6.21 2.10 12.73
N ILE A 59 5.41 1.10 13.14
CA ILE A 59 3.94 1.20 13.17
C ILE A 59 3.50 2.31 14.13
N LYS A 60 4.12 2.41 15.31
CA LYS A 60 3.84 3.49 16.26
C LYS A 60 4.09 4.86 15.65
N GLN A 61 5.26 5.06 15.02
CA GLN A 61 5.60 6.31 14.37
C GLN A 61 4.64 6.66 13.21
N LEU A 62 4.18 5.66 12.46
CA LEU A 62 3.20 5.87 11.39
C LEU A 62 1.83 6.28 11.95
N ASN A 63 1.38 5.64 13.03
CA ASN A 63 0.13 6.01 13.70
C ASN A 63 0.19 7.43 14.26
N ASP A 64 1.29 7.83 14.89
CA ASP A 64 1.48 9.20 15.40
C ASP A 64 1.38 10.22 14.25
N ARG A 65 1.95 9.90 13.08
CA ARG A 65 1.84 10.75 11.88
C ARG A 65 0.41 10.82 11.34
N ILE A 66 -0.32 9.71 11.33
CA ILE A 66 -1.72 9.67 10.91
C ILE A 66 -2.55 10.58 11.81
N GLN A 67 -2.45 10.44 13.13
CA GLN A 67 -3.18 11.27 14.08
C GLN A 67 -2.82 12.77 13.94
N ALA A 68 -1.55 13.08 13.72
CA ALA A 68 -1.12 14.46 13.47
C ALA A 68 -1.70 15.02 12.17
N LEU A 69 -1.82 14.22 11.11
CA LEU A 69 -2.44 14.63 9.85
C LEU A 69 -3.95 14.78 9.98
N GLU A 70 -4.62 13.85 10.67
CA GLU A 70 -6.06 13.90 10.93
C GLU A 70 -6.42 15.17 11.70
N SER A 71 -5.66 15.52 12.75
CA SER A 71 -5.89 16.75 13.51
C SER A 71 -5.72 18.02 12.67
N GLN A 72 -4.73 18.06 11.77
CA GLN A 72 -4.54 19.18 10.84
C GLN A 72 -5.72 19.31 9.87
N VAL A 73 -6.21 18.18 9.34
CA VAL A 73 -7.38 18.17 8.45
C VAL A 73 -8.60 18.70 9.20
N THR A 74 -8.85 18.25 10.43
CA THR A 74 -9.97 18.74 11.26
C THR A 74 -9.84 20.23 11.56
N GLN A 75 -8.64 20.72 11.89
CA GLN A 75 -8.40 22.15 12.13
C GLN A 75 -8.65 22.99 10.87
N LEU A 76 -8.19 22.55 9.70
CA LEU A 76 -8.42 23.24 8.43
C LEU A 76 -9.91 23.23 8.03
N GLN A 77 -10.63 22.14 8.31
CA GLN A 77 -12.07 22.07 8.08
C GLN A 77 -12.83 23.01 9.01
N ALA A 78 -12.45 23.09 10.28
CA ALA A 78 -13.06 24.00 11.27
C ALA A 78 -12.70 25.48 11.00
N ALA A 79 -11.50 25.74 10.47
CA ALA A 79 -11.03 27.07 10.11
C ALA A 79 -11.53 27.54 8.74
N LYS A 80 -12.26 26.71 7.98
CA LYS A 80 -12.95 27.17 6.77
C LYS A 80 -14.11 28.05 7.23
N PRO A 81 -14.04 29.40 7.06
CA PRO A 81 -15.19 30.22 7.36
C PRO A 81 -16.33 29.70 6.49
N SER A 82 -17.51 29.55 7.09
CA SER A 82 -18.77 29.54 6.34
C SER A 82 -18.89 30.91 5.67
N SER A 83 -18.10 31.17 4.62
CA SER A 83 -18.13 32.38 3.81
C SER A 83 -19.34 32.29 2.87
N GLY A 84 -20.51 32.11 3.48
CA GLY A 84 -21.82 32.36 2.90
C GLY A 84 -22.15 33.84 2.97
N GLY A 85 -21.25 34.69 2.48
CA GLY A 85 -21.40 36.12 2.56
C GLY A 85 -20.44 36.77 1.58
N PHE A 86 -20.96 37.13 0.41
CA PHE A 86 -20.47 38.12 -0.56
C PHE A 86 -20.50 37.63 -2.02
N LEU A 87 -20.19 36.36 -2.33
CA LEU A 87 -20.15 35.86 -3.73
C LEU A 87 -21.32 34.95 -4.14
N SER A 88 -22.19 34.54 -3.22
CA SER A 88 -23.35 33.68 -3.53
C SER A 88 -24.45 34.40 -4.35
N GLY A 89 -24.38 35.72 -4.49
CA GLY A 89 -25.33 36.52 -5.29
C GLY A 89 -24.87 36.90 -6.71
N LEU A 90 -23.62 36.62 -7.09
CA LEU A 90 -23.05 37.06 -8.38
C LEU A 90 -22.97 35.97 -9.46
N PHE A 91 -23.22 34.70 -9.12
CA PHE A 91 -23.23 33.59 -10.08
C PHE A 91 -24.65 33.05 -10.39
N GLY A 92 -25.69 33.80 -10.02
CA GLY A 92 -27.10 33.43 -10.20
C GLY A 92 -27.79 34.09 -11.40
N GLY A 93 -27.08 34.34 -12.50
CA GLY A 93 -27.63 35.00 -13.67
C GLY A 93 -27.25 34.31 -14.98
N GLY A 94 -28.26 33.71 -15.64
CA GLY A 94 -28.23 33.52 -17.09
C GLY A 94 -28.19 32.08 -17.61
N GLN A 95 -29.37 31.60 -17.99
CA GLN A 95 -29.67 30.78 -19.17
C GLN A 95 -29.02 29.39 -19.34
N SER A 96 -29.92 28.40 -19.38
CA SER A 96 -29.81 27.08 -19.99
C SER A 96 -29.01 27.04 -21.30
N ARG A 97 -28.10 26.07 -21.43
CA ARG A 97 -27.91 25.22 -22.64
C ARG A 97 -26.85 24.14 -22.40
N GLY A 98 -27.18 22.91 -22.82
CA GLY A 98 -26.18 21.93 -23.25
C GLY A 98 -25.76 20.90 -22.20
N SER A 99 -26.54 19.84 -22.05
CA SER A 99 -26.08 18.57 -21.52
C SER A 99 -25.09 17.90 -22.50
N ASP A 100 -23.81 17.85 -22.16
CA ASP A 100 -22.83 16.98 -22.82
C ASP A 100 -22.31 15.93 -21.81
N PRO A 101 -22.46 14.62 -22.08
CA PRO A 101 -21.98 13.58 -21.16
C PRO A 101 -20.45 13.40 -21.26
N ILE A 102 -19.79 13.50 -20.10
CA ILE A 102 -18.35 13.29 -19.91
C ILE A 102 -17.98 11.81 -20.16
N PRO A 103 -17.06 11.50 -21.10
CA PRO A 103 -16.60 10.14 -21.34
C PRO A 103 -15.54 9.76 -20.29
N GLY A 104 -15.81 8.73 -19.47
CA GLY A 104 -14.77 8.19 -18.58
C GLY A 104 -15.20 7.31 -17.40
N ARG A 105 -16.50 7.19 -17.10
CA ARG A 105 -16.96 6.46 -15.89
C ARG A 105 -17.36 5.00 -16.09
N THR A 106 -17.09 4.40 -17.25
CA THR A 106 -17.59 3.05 -17.61
C THR A 106 -16.60 1.91 -17.44
N ILE A 107 -15.36 2.15 -16.97
CA ILE A 107 -14.33 1.09 -16.89
C ILE A 107 -14.59 0.11 -15.72
N TRP A 108 -15.37 0.48 -14.69
CA TRP A 108 -15.61 -0.38 -13.51
C TRP A 108 -16.93 -1.16 -13.51
N ALA A 109 -17.76 -1.03 -14.56
CA ALA A 109 -19.10 -1.66 -14.61
C ALA A 109 -19.18 -2.89 -15.54
N ALA A 110 -18.07 -3.36 -16.10
CA ALA A 110 -18.04 -4.39 -17.15
C ALA A 110 -17.72 -5.82 -16.68
N LEU A 111 -17.87 -6.15 -15.38
CA LEU A 111 -17.94 -7.53 -14.91
C LEU A 111 -19.41 -8.01 -14.82
N ARG A 112 -20.10 -8.09 -15.95
CA ARG A 112 -21.38 -8.82 -16.05
C ARG A 112 -21.44 -9.58 -17.37
N PRO A 113 -21.40 -10.92 -17.37
CA PRO A 113 -21.64 -11.69 -18.58
C PRO A 113 -23.13 -12.01 -18.70
N ALA A 114 -23.78 -11.51 -19.77
CA ALA A 114 -25.07 -12.02 -20.21
C ALA A 114 -25.22 -11.90 -21.75
N ARG A 115 -24.69 -12.91 -22.44
CA ARG A 115 -25.30 -13.70 -23.53
C ARG A 115 -26.21 -12.97 -24.55
N ASN A 116 -25.65 -12.84 -25.77
CA ASN A 116 -26.24 -13.09 -27.10
C ASN A 116 -27.43 -12.21 -27.59
N ARG A 117 -27.26 -11.46 -28.70
CA ARG A 117 -27.65 -11.86 -30.07
C ARG A 117 -27.54 -10.70 -31.08
N SER A 118 -27.13 -11.06 -32.30
CA SER A 118 -27.34 -10.36 -33.58
C SER A 118 -26.67 -9.01 -33.84
N MET A 119 -25.38 -9.08 -34.17
CA MET A 119 -24.82 -8.68 -35.48
C MET A 119 -25.82 -7.99 -36.44
N ARG A 120 -25.85 -6.65 -36.41
CA ARG A 120 -26.26 -5.84 -37.57
C ARG A 120 -25.04 -5.13 -38.15
N ARG A 121 -24.77 -5.56 -39.37
CA ARG A 121 -23.72 -5.23 -40.33
C ARG A 121 -23.44 -3.73 -40.53
N LYS A 122 -22.26 -3.47 -41.11
CA LYS A 122 -21.76 -2.23 -41.78
C LYS A 122 -21.22 -1.16 -40.81
N CYS A 123 -20.03 -0.58 -40.97
CA CYS A 123 -19.15 -0.43 -42.11
C CYS A 123 -17.68 -0.50 -41.67
N ARG A 124 -16.85 -1.12 -42.50
CA ARG A 124 -15.40 -1.27 -42.35
C ARG A 124 -14.74 -0.34 -43.38
N SER A 125 -14.21 0.80 -42.95
CA SER A 125 -13.29 1.66 -43.73
C SER A 125 -11.96 1.70 -42.96
N LYS A 126 -10.94 0.93 -43.36
CA LYS A 126 -9.94 1.23 -44.39
C LYS A 126 -9.42 2.68 -44.32
N THR A 127 -8.40 2.87 -43.48
CA THR A 127 -7.20 3.72 -43.57
C THR A 127 -6.57 3.65 -42.16
N MET A 128 -5.27 3.50 -41.89
CA MET A 128 -4.11 4.09 -42.50
C MET A 128 -2.84 3.36 -42.00
N ARG A 129 -2.09 2.82 -42.96
CA ARG A 129 -0.62 2.79 -43.10
C ARG A 129 0.28 3.04 -41.87
N ARG A 130 0.97 1.96 -41.46
CA ARG A 130 2.41 1.86 -41.09
C ARG A 130 3.22 3.16 -40.94
N ARG A 131 3.79 3.38 -39.75
CA ARG A 131 5.05 4.08 -39.37
C ARG A 131 5.08 4.02 -37.82
N ARG A 132 6.12 3.66 -37.06
CA ARG A 132 7.58 3.60 -37.22
C ARG A 132 8.15 2.64 -36.15
N ARG A 133 9.31 2.06 -36.47
CA ARG A 133 10.19 1.37 -35.52
C ARG A 133 10.84 2.36 -34.55
N ALA A 134 11.10 1.87 -33.33
CA ALA A 134 12.24 2.12 -32.45
C ALA A 134 12.64 3.57 -32.13
N VAL A 135 12.49 3.96 -30.86
CA VAL A 135 13.36 4.91 -30.16
C VAL A 135 13.52 4.46 -28.69
N ALA A 136 14.78 4.19 -28.32
CA ALA A 136 15.45 4.38 -27.02
C ALA A 136 14.67 4.06 -25.72
N ALA A 137 15.06 3.10 -24.86
CA ALA A 137 16.39 2.85 -24.31
C ALA A 137 17.15 4.13 -23.94
N ALA A 138 16.71 4.84 -22.88
CA ALA A 138 17.57 5.69 -22.07
C ALA A 138 16.84 6.15 -20.80
N LEU A 139 17.60 6.21 -19.69
CA LEU A 139 17.32 6.95 -18.45
C LEU A 139 16.58 6.22 -17.33
N TRP A 140 17.22 5.16 -16.81
CA TRP A 140 17.24 4.98 -15.35
C TRP A 140 18.66 5.23 -14.85
N PRO A 141 18.94 6.33 -14.12
CA PRO A 141 20.25 6.53 -13.56
C PRO A 141 20.41 5.68 -12.30
N ALA A 142 21.52 4.94 -12.30
CA ALA A 142 22.10 4.30 -11.13
C ALA A 142 22.26 5.29 -9.97
N ARG A 143 21.57 5.03 -8.86
CA ARG A 143 21.95 5.47 -7.52
C ARG A 143 21.92 4.29 -6.56
N TYR A 144 22.83 3.35 -6.78
CA TYR A 144 23.22 2.33 -5.80
C TYR A 144 24.72 2.42 -5.56
N LYS A 145 25.12 3.45 -4.81
CA LYS A 145 26.48 3.56 -4.24
C LYS A 145 26.37 4.02 -2.79
N ARG A 146 25.92 3.09 -1.93
CA ARG A 146 26.17 3.05 -0.46
C ARG A 146 25.48 1.81 0.13
N ARG A 147 26.15 0.66 0.05
CA ARG A 147 25.99 -0.48 0.99
C ARG A 147 27.05 -1.57 0.74
N GLN A 148 28.30 -1.18 0.46
CA GLN A 148 29.46 -2.09 0.46
C GLN A 148 30.01 -2.37 1.87
N VAL A 149 29.13 -2.45 2.89
CA VAL A 149 29.53 -2.85 4.25
C VAL A 149 28.88 -4.18 4.65
N TRP A 150 28.01 -4.76 3.81
CA TRP A 150 27.28 -5.99 4.15
C TRP A 150 27.63 -7.23 3.32
N GLN A 151 28.61 -7.17 2.41
CA GLN A 151 29.01 -8.36 1.61
C GLN A 151 30.33 -9.02 2.05
N ALA A 152 31.18 -8.35 2.84
CA ALA A 152 32.43 -8.98 3.30
C ALA A 152 32.23 -9.95 4.48
N ALA A 153 31.13 -9.85 5.22
CA ALA A 153 30.86 -10.70 6.39
C ALA A 153 30.21 -12.05 6.06
N TRP A 154 29.65 -12.22 4.84
CA TRP A 154 28.96 -13.45 4.45
C TRP A 154 29.88 -14.52 3.82
N CYS A 155 31.18 -14.24 3.61
CA CYS A 155 32.15 -15.20 3.10
C CYS A 155 33.05 -15.85 4.17
N TRP A 156 32.95 -15.47 5.45
CA TRP A 156 33.79 -16.02 6.53
C TRP A 156 33.12 -17.14 7.36
N ALA A 157 31.90 -17.57 7.01
CA ALA A 157 31.16 -18.58 7.78
C ALA A 157 31.01 -19.93 7.05
N THR A 158 31.84 -20.23 6.03
CA THR A 158 31.78 -21.54 5.33
C THR A 158 33.14 -22.03 4.79
N CYS A 159 34.24 -21.69 5.46
CA CYS A 159 35.53 -22.37 5.32
C CYS A 159 36.17 -22.51 6.70
#